data_AF-A0A5Q2MLV0-F1
#
_entry.id   AF-A0A5Q2MLV0-F1
#
_cell.length_a   1.000
_cell.length_b   1.000
_cell.length_c   1.000
_cell.angle_alpha   90.00
_cell.angle_beta   90.00
_cell.angle_gamma   90.00
#
_symmetry.space_group_name_H-M   'P 1'
#
loop_
_entity.id
_entity.type
_entity.pdbx_description
1 polymer ?
#
loop_
_entity_poly.entity_id
_entity_poly.type
_entity_poly.pdbx_seq_one_letter_code
_entity_poly.pdbx_strand_id
1 'polypeptide(L)' 'MTAIQVLPDPSRLRYQASIDGEVAGFVEYIVTDELIVFTHTEVHPRFEGKGVGSAIARFALDDVRVTSCTASLIRRRKSR' A
#
# COMPACT_ATOMS: atom_id res chain seq x y z
N MET A 1 3.01 -11.27 19.53
CA MET A 1 2.30 -10.68 18.37
C MET A 1 3.34 -10.05 17.50
N THR A 2 3.68 -10.67 16.37
CA THR A 2 4.65 -10.12 15.41
C THR A 2 3.97 -8.95 14.70
N ALA A 3 4.44 -7.72 14.93
CA ALA A 3 3.85 -6.52 14.34
C ALA A 3 4.37 -6.32 12.92
N ILE A 4 3.50 -6.50 11.93
CA ILE A 4 3.83 -6.23 10.52
C ILE A 4 3.63 -4.74 10.28
N GLN A 5 4.70 -4.05 9.87
CA GLN A 5 4.68 -2.65 9.46
C GLN A 5 4.70 -2.61 7.94
N VAL A 6 3.73 -1.96 7.30
CA VAL A 6 3.71 -1.77 5.84
C VAL A 6 3.88 -0.29 5.55
N LEU A 7 4.84 0.06 4.70
CA LEU A 7 5.15 1.43 4.32
C LEU A 7 5.13 1.58 2.79
N PRO A 8 4.48 2.63 2.26
CA PRO A 8 4.55 2.96 0.84
C PRO A 8 5.92 3.57 0.49
N ASP A 9 6.49 3.13 -0.63
CA ASP A 9 7.69 3.70 -1.26
C ASP A 9 7.30 4.23 -2.66
N PRO A 10 6.71 5.44 -2.74
CA PRO A 10 6.24 6.01 -4.00
C PRO A 10 7.39 6.30 -4.98
N SER A 11 8.63 6.41 -4.49
CA SER A 11 9.82 6.60 -5.33
C SER A 11 10.15 5.37 -6.19
N ARG A 12 9.70 4.19 -5.75
CA ARG A 12 9.93 2.91 -6.40
C ARG A 12 8.65 2.17 -6.74
N LEU A 13 7.50 2.82 -6.60
CA LEU A 13 6.16 2.27 -6.90
C LEU A 13 5.95 0.89 -6.24
N ARG A 14 6.25 0.81 -4.95
CA ARG A 14 6.16 -0.45 -4.19
C ARG A 14 5.75 -0.23 -2.75
N TYR A 15 5.12 -1.22 -2.15
CA TYR A 15 4.89 -1.26 -0.71
C TYR A 15 5.85 -2.27 -0.10
N GLN A 16 6.50 -1.88 0.99
CA GLN A 16 7.43 -2.74 1.72
C GLN A 16 6.83 -3.12 3.06
N ALA A 17 6.83 -4.41 3.37
CA ALA A 17 6.50 -4.92 4.69
C ALA A 17 7.76 -5.25 5.48
N SER A 18 7.78 -4.78 6.71
CA SER A 18 8.83 -5.01 7.68
C SER A 18 8.26 -5.69 8.91
N ILE A 19 8.97 -6.67 9.45
CA ILE A 19 8.67 -7.33 10.72
C ILE A 19 9.86 -7.13 11.62
N ASP A 20 9.64 -6.56 12.82
CA ASP A 20 10.69 -6.36 13.82
C ASP A 20 11.96 -5.64 13.28
N GLY A 21 11.78 -4.79 12.26
CA GLY A 21 12.86 -4.06 11.59
C GLY A 21 13.50 -4.78 10.39
N GLU A 22 13.14 -6.03 10.11
CA GLU A 22 13.58 -6.77 8.94
C GLU A 22 12.57 -6.71 7.80
N VAL A 23 13.03 -6.56 6.56
CA VAL A 23 12.15 -6.61 5.38
C VAL A 23 11.61 -8.02 5.22
N ALA A 24 10.32 -8.18 5.48
CA ALA A 24 9.62 -9.45 5.40
C ALA A 24 9.10 -9.73 3.98
N GLY A 25 8.87 -8.67 3.19
CA GLY A 25 8.45 -8.77 1.81
C GLY A 25 8.16 -7.41 1.20
N PHE A 26 7.88 -7.39 -0.09
CA PHE A 26 7.43 -6.21 -0.80
C PHE A 26 6.48 -6.58 -1.94
N VAL A 27 5.65 -5.63 -2.34
CA VAL A 27 4.85 -5.72 -3.55
C VAL A 27 5.17 -4.53 -4.43
N GLU A 28 5.41 -4.79 -5.71
CA GLU A 28 5.50 -3.77 -6.75
C GLU A 28 4.11 -3.55 -7.35
N TYR A 29 3.80 -2.29 -7.60
CA TYR A 29 2.54 -1.91 -8.21
C TYR A 29 2.76 -0.89 -9.31
N ILE A 30 1.84 -0.86 -10.26
CA ILE A 30 1.76 0.16 -11.28
C ILE A 30 0.45 0.90 -11.06
N VAL A 31 0.55 2.22 -10.87
CA VAL A 31 -0.59 3.13 -10.83
C VAL A 31 -0.86 3.63 -12.25
N THR A 32 -2.12 3.56 -12.64
CA THR A 32 -2.66 4.23 -13.83
C THR A 32 -3.75 5.21 -13.39
N ASP A 33 -4.27 6.02 -14.30
CA ASP A 33 -5.31 7.01 -13.99
C ASP A 33 -6.61 6.40 -13.44
N GLU A 34 -6.86 5.11 -13.72
CA GLU A 34 -8.11 4.43 -13.38
C GLU A 34 -7.95 3.30 -12.36
N LEU A 35 -6.78 2.68 -12.28
CA LEU A 35 -6.57 1.47 -11.46
C LEU A 35 -5.12 1.29 -11.00
N ILE A 36 -4.95 0.51 -9.94
CA ILE A 36 -3.66 0.03 -9.43
C ILE A 36 -3.51 -1.46 -9.75
N VAL A 37 -2.44 -1.83 -10.45
CA VAL A 37 -2.08 -3.21 -10.76
C VAL A 37 -0.92 -3.65 -9.89
N PHE A 38 -1.10 -4.72 -9.12
CA PHE A 38 0.00 -5.37 -8.41
C PHE A 38 0.70 -6.36 -9.35
N THR A 39 1.95 -6.08 -9.73
CA THR A 39 2.68 -6.85 -10.76
C THR A 39 3.54 -7.95 -10.17
N HIS A 40 4.15 -7.69 -9.01
CA HIS A 40 5.07 -8.62 -8.39
C HIS A 40 4.94 -8.57 -6.88
N THR A 41 4.72 -9.72 -6.25
CA THR A 41 4.75 -9.85 -4.78
C THR A 41 5.88 -10.78 -4.41
N GLU A 42 6.84 -10.28 -3.65
CA GLU A 42 7.94 -11.09 -3.10
C GLU A 42 7.84 -11.11 -1.58
N VAL A 43 7.78 -12.30 -1.01
CA VAL A 43 7.80 -12.50 0.44
C VAL A 43 9.03 -13.33 0.75
N HIS A 44 9.79 -12.92 1.77
CA HIS A 44 10.96 -13.68 2.17
C HIS A 44 10.51 -15.06 2.68
N PRO A 45 11.17 -16.17 2.29
CA PRO A 45 10.79 -17.53 2.71
C PRO A 45 10.70 -17.72 4.23
N ARG A 46 11.47 -16.94 5.00
CA ARG A 46 11.43 -16.92 6.48
C ARG A 46 10.12 -16.40 7.07
N PHE A 47 9.38 -15.63 6.29
CA PHE A 47 8.11 -15.01 6.66
C PHE A 47 6.94 -15.49 5.79
N GLU A 48 7.17 -16.46 4.90
CA GLU A 48 6.10 -17.20 4.22
C GLU A 48 5.20 -17.88 5.25
N GLY A 49 3.90 -17.92 4.96
CA GLY A 49 2.89 -18.46 5.89
C GLY A 49 2.53 -17.57 7.08
N LYS A 50 3.20 -16.42 7.28
CA LYS A 50 2.85 -15.43 8.33
C LYS A 50 1.84 -14.37 7.89
N GLY A 51 1.27 -14.49 6.68
CA GLY A 51 0.27 -13.56 6.16
C GLY A 51 0.83 -12.21 5.68
N VAL A 52 2.14 -12.10 5.46
CA VAL A 52 2.80 -10.85 5.00
C VAL A 52 2.20 -10.34 3.69
N GLY A 53 2.04 -11.22 2.69
CA GLY A 53 1.42 -10.86 1.42
C GLY A 53 -0.01 -10.32 1.59
N SER A 54 -0.81 -10.95 2.45
CA SER A 54 -2.17 -10.48 2.76
C SER A 54 -2.18 -9.13 3.49
N ALA A 55 -1.23 -8.90 4.41
CA ALA A 55 -1.10 -7.62 5.09
C ALA A 55 -0.74 -6.49 4.12
N ILE A 56 0.21 -6.74 3.21
CA ILE A 56 0.59 -5.77 2.16
C ILE A 56 -0.60 -5.49 1.24
N ALA A 57 -1.25 -6.53 0.72
CA ALA A 57 -2.40 -6.37 -0.18
C ALA A 57 -3.53 -5.59 0.49
N ARG A 58 -3.82 -5.88 1.76
CA ARG A 58 -4.86 -5.17 2.52
C ARG A 58 -4.50 -3.71 2.74
N PHE A 59 -3.26 -3.42 3.14
CA PHE A 59 -2.78 -2.05 3.29
C PHE A 59 -2.87 -1.28 1.96
N ALA A 60 -2.40 -1.87 0.86
CA ALA A 60 -2.44 -1.22 -0.43
C ALA A 60 -3.87 -0.97 -0.90
N LEU A 61 -4.79 -1.94 -0.73
CA LEU A 61 -6.21 -1.75 -1.05
C LEU A 61 -6.86 -0.67 -0.17
N ASP A 62 -6.58 -0.63 1.13
CA ASP A 62 -7.06 0.43 2.01
C ASP A 62 -6.50 1.80 1.60
N ASP A 63 -5.23 1.88 1.21
CA ASP A 63 -4.58 3.10 0.70
C ASP A 63 -5.23 3.60 -0.60
N VAL A 64 -5.50 2.71 -1.56
CA VAL A 64 -6.27 3.05 -2.78
C VAL A 64 -7.67 3.53 -2.42
N ARG A 65 -8.31 2.91 -1.43
CA ARG A 65 -9.69 3.22 -1.02
C ARG A 65 -9.80 4.58 -0.33
N VAL A 66 -8.76 5.00 0.38
CA VAL A 66 -8.64 6.34 0.95
C VAL A 66 -8.32 7.37 -0.13
N THR A 67 -7.43 7.02 -1.08
CA THR A 67 -6.96 7.94 -2.13
C THR A 67 -7.99 8.13 -3.26
N SER A 68 -8.82 7.13 -3.54
CA SER A 68 -9.95 7.19 -4.47
C SER A 68 -11.17 7.94 -3.91
N CYS A 69 -11.08 8.45 -2.68
CA CYS A 69 -12.06 9.41 -2.20
C CYS A 69 -11.85 10.71 -2.98
N THR A 70 -12.65 10.85 -4.03
CA THR A 70 -12.96 12.10 -4.70
C THR A 70 -13.44 13.09 -3.65
N ALA A 71 -12.51 13.73 -2.95
CA ALA A 71 -12.78 14.89 -2.13
C ALA A 71 -12.99 16.06 -3.09
N SER A 72 -14.15 16.06 -3.75
CA SER A 72 -14.74 17.26 -4.31
C SER A 72 -15.13 18.16 -3.13
N LEU A 73 -14.13 18.80 -2.54
CA LEU A 73 -14.32 20.01 -1.75
C LEU A 73 -14.58 21.13 -2.76
N ILE A 74 -15.82 21.18 -3.26
CA ILE A 74 -16.41 22.44 -3.70
C ILE A 74 -16.50 23.33 -2.45
N ARG A 75 -15.38 23.94 -2.07
CA ARG A 75 -15.40 25.10 -1.20
C ARG A 75 -15.78 26.27 -2.10
N ARG A 76 -17.09 26.40 -2.35
CA ARG A 76 -17.69 27.56 -3.00
C ARG A 76 -17.08 28.82 -2.40
N ARG A 77 -16.34 29.60 -3.19
CA ARG A 77 -16.04 31.01 -2.90
C ARG A 77 -17.37 31.70 -2.59
N LYS A 78 -17.57 32.14 -1.35
CA LYS A 78 -18.56 33.19 -1.07
C LYS A 78 -17.78 34.50 -1.00
N SER A 79 -17.83 35.21 -2.12
CA SER A 79 -17.48 36.63 -2.22
C SER A 79 -18.46 37.42 -1.35
N ARG A 80 -17.94 38.19 -0.40
CA ARG A 80 -18.40 39.55 -0.06
C ARG A 80 -17.44 40.21 0.91
#